data_AF-U6G619-F1
#
_entry.id   AF-U6G619-F1
#
_cell.length_a   1.000
_cell.length_b   1.000
_cell.length_c   1.000
_cell.angle_alpha   90.00
_cell.angle_beta   90.00
_cell.angle_gamma   90.00
#
_symmetry.space_group_name_H-M   'P 1'
#
loop_
_entity.id
_entity.type
_entity.pdbx_description
1 polymer ?
#
loop_
_entity_poly.entity_id
_entity_poly.type
_entity_poly.pdbx_seq_one_letter_code
_entity_poly.pdbx_strand_id
1 'polypeptide(L)'
;MGAACGKNKAKEPKRADPKELEEKKRKEEEEKAAAEAAAREADQRAKAEAARAEAAAAEAKAREEEEKAKAEQEAAAEAAAAAAAAEQARKAEEEARRQEEEERKAAEEQQKAQEQAKEPEVAENAADEQATEQPQEPQIVEKEKQPVVEDIASEATMETSRPMRKVSEPDHGAAQAGRKARTITPCDMTAVDETSMYVSKRCGCDIGAEHNENSCPICRCIDLSDAPLLN
;
A
#
# COMPACT_ATOMS: atom_id res chain seq x y z
N MET A 1 -36.70 94.33 38.45
CA MET A 1 -37.89 93.65 39.01
C MET A 1 -38.14 92.41 38.16
N GLY A 2 -38.01 91.16 38.55
CA GLY A 2 -37.64 90.47 39.78
C GLY A 2 -37.91 88.99 39.50
N ALA A 3 -36.86 88.19 39.34
CA ALA A 3 -36.93 86.79 38.92
C ALA A 3 -37.65 85.92 39.95
N ALA A 4 -38.74 85.27 39.56
CA ALA A 4 -39.44 84.30 40.39
C ALA A 4 -38.97 82.88 40.05
N CYS A 5 -37.99 82.39 40.81
CA CYS A 5 -37.67 80.97 40.90
C CYS A 5 -38.92 80.17 41.32
N GLY A 6 -39.50 79.45 40.38
CA GLY A 6 -40.51 78.41 40.65
C GLY A 6 -39.89 77.30 41.49
N LYS A 7 -40.15 77.33 42.80
CA LYS A 7 -39.74 76.30 43.76
C LYS A 7 -40.34 74.96 43.33
N ASN A 8 -39.50 74.05 42.82
CA ASN A 8 -39.82 72.63 42.68
C ASN A 8 -40.22 72.09 44.06
N LYS A 9 -41.53 71.93 44.29
CA LYS A 9 -42.04 71.11 45.40
C LYS A 9 -41.72 69.65 45.07
N ALA A 10 -40.50 69.22 45.39
CA ALA A 10 -40.17 67.81 45.46
C ALA A 10 -41.14 67.17 46.47
N LYS A 11 -42.08 66.38 45.96
CA LYS A 11 -43.06 65.63 46.73
C LYS A 11 -42.27 64.64 47.59
N GLU A 12 -42.34 64.77 48.91
CA GLU A 12 -41.70 63.81 49.82
C GLU A 12 -42.17 62.40 49.47
N PRO A 13 -41.26 61.43 49.24
CA PRO A 13 -41.67 60.07 48.93
C PRO A 13 -42.42 59.50 50.13
N LYS A 14 -43.68 59.09 49.91
CA LYS A 14 -44.46 58.36 50.90
C LYS A 14 -43.67 57.12 51.29
N ARG A 15 -43.36 56.98 52.59
CA ARG A 15 -42.71 55.78 53.13
C ARG A 15 -43.63 54.59 52.86
N ALA A 16 -43.10 53.54 52.23
CA ALA A 16 -43.85 52.32 51.95
C ALA A 16 -44.39 51.70 53.23
N ASP A 17 -45.61 51.17 53.17
CA ASP A 17 -46.26 50.54 54.31
C ASP A 17 -45.49 49.26 54.73
N PRO A 18 -45.27 49.03 56.03
CA PRO A 18 -44.42 47.93 56.52
C PRO A 18 -44.90 46.55 56.07
N LYS A 19 -46.21 46.36 55.84
CA LYS A 19 -46.79 45.11 55.34
C LYS A 19 -46.43 44.82 53.89
N GLU A 20 -46.32 45.85 53.04
CA GLU A 20 -45.91 45.69 51.63
C GLU A 20 -44.43 45.29 51.52
N LEU A 21 -43.60 45.75 52.46
CA LEU A 21 -42.19 45.37 52.53
C LEU A 21 -42.00 43.90 52.95
N GLU A 22 -42.84 43.37 53.83
CA GLU A 22 -42.81 41.95 54.23
C GLU A 22 -43.29 41.03 53.11
N GLU A 23 -44.38 41.38 52.42
CA GLU A 23 -44.86 40.59 51.28
C GLU A 23 -43.86 40.59 50.12
N LYS A 24 -43.21 41.73 49.86
CA LYS A 24 -42.15 41.82 48.85
C LYS A 24 -40.94 40.95 49.20
N LYS A 25 -40.52 40.93 50.47
CA LYS A 25 -39.43 40.04 50.93
C LYS A 25 -39.79 38.57 50.77
N ARG A 26 -41.02 38.17 51.12
CA ARG A 26 -41.47 36.79 50.95
C ARG A 26 -41.48 36.36 49.48
N LYS A 27 -41.94 37.23 48.57
CA LYS A 27 -41.91 36.98 47.12
C LYS A 27 -40.48 36.87 46.59
N GLU A 28 -39.57 37.72 47.05
CA GLU A 28 -38.15 37.68 46.65
C GLU A 28 -37.45 36.41 47.16
N GLU A 29 -37.75 35.97 48.39
CA GLU A 29 -37.22 34.72 48.94
C GLU A 29 -37.77 33.48 48.21
N GLU A 30 -39.06 33.47 47.84
CA GLU A 30 -39.68 32.40 47.06
C GLU A 30 -39.10 32.33 45.63
N GLU A 31 -38.92 33.48 44.97
CA GLU A 31 -38.29 33.56 43.65
C GLU A 31 -36.82 33.12 43.70
N LYS A 32 -36.08 33.53 44.74
CA LYS A 32 -34.70 33.08 44.94
C LYS A 32 -34.60 31.58 45.19
N ALA A 33 -35.51 31.01 45.98
CA ALA A 33 -35.55 29.56 46.22
C ALA A 33 -35.92 28.79 44.94
N ALA A 34 -36.86 29.30 44.14
CA ALA A 34 -37.23 28.71 42.85
C ALA A 34 -36.07 28.78 41.84
N ALA A 35 -35.36 29.92 41.77
CA ALA A 35 -34.18 30.08 40.93
C ALA A 35 -33.03 29.14 41.34
N GLU A 36 -32.79 28.98 42.64
CA GLU A 36 -31.78 28.04 43.14
C GLU A 36 -32.15 26.58 42.85
N ALA A 37 -33.42 26.20 43.00
CA ALA A 37 -33.90 24.88 42.64
C ALA A 37 -33.74 24.60 41.13
N ALA A 38 -34.11 25.57 40.28
CA ALA A 38 -33.93 25.47 38.83
C ALA A 38 -32.44 25.37 38.43
N ALA A 39 -31.56 26.12 39.09
CA ALA A 39 -30.12 26.05 38.85
C ALA A 39 -29.54 24.67 39.24
N ARG A 40 -29.98 24.10 40.37
CA ARG A 40 -29.58 22.74 40.79
C ARG A 40 -30.08 21.67 39.82
N GLU A 41 -31.31 21.80 39.33
CA GLU A 41 -31.86 20.87 38.33
C GLU A 41 -31.10 20.97 37.00
N ALA A 42 -30.79 22.18 36.54
CA ALA A 42 -29.99 22.39 35.34
C ALA A 42 -28.58 21.78 35.46
N ASP A 43 -27.91 21.96 36.61
CA ASP A 43 -26.60 21.35 36.88
C ASP A 43 -26.67 19.81 36.90
N GLN A 44 -27.71 19.23 37.51
CA GLN A 44 -27.91 17.78 37.51
C GLN A 44 -28.16 17.23 36.10
N ARG A 45 -28.96 17.94 35.28
CA ARG A 45 -29.21 17.57 33.88
C ARG A 45 -27.92 17.65 33.06
N ALA A 46 -27.15 18.72 33.20
CA ALA A 46 -25.86 18.88 32.51
C ALA A 46 -24.87 17.78 32.90
N LYS A 47 -24.78 17.42 34.19
CA LYS A 47 -23.93 16.30 34.65
C LYS A 47 -24.39 14.95 34.10
N ALA A 48 -25.69 14.70 34.07
CA ALA A 48 -26.24 13.46 33.51
C ALA A 48 -26.00 13.35 31.99
N GLU A 49 -26.10 14.46 31.26
CA GLU A 49 -25.79 14.52 29.83
C GLU A 49 -24.29 14.29 29.57
N ALA A 50 -23.41 14.95 30.32
CA ALA A 50 -21.96 14.75 30.23
C ALA A 50 -21.57 13.28 30.50
N ALA A 51 -22.13 12.67 31.54
CA ALA A 51 -21.88 11.26 31.85
C ALA A 51 -22.38 10.31 30.75
N ARG A 52 -23.51 10.63 30.10
CA ARG A 52 -24.02 9.84 28.95
C ARG A 52 -23.14 10.02 27.72
N ALA A 53 -22.66 11.22 27.45
CA ALA A 53 -21.75 11.50 26.35
C ALA A 53 -20.41 10.77 26.54
N GLU A 54 -19.87 10.76 27.77
CA GLU A 54 -18.66 10.02 28.10
C GLU A 54 -18.85 8.51 27.96
N ALA A 55 -19.96 7.95 28.46
CA ALA A 55 -20.27 6.53 28.31
C ALA A 55 -20.42 6.12 26.83
N ALA A 56 -21.08 6.95 26.01
CA ALA A 56 -21.21 6.70 24.58
C ALA A 56 -19.86 6.78 23.84
N ALA A 57 -18.99 7.72 24.22
CA ALA A 57 -17.64 7.82 23.66
C ALA A 57 -16.75 6.63 24.07
N ALA A 58 -16.86 6.16 25.30
CA ALA A 58 -16.16 4.97 25.78
C ALA A 58 -16.63 3.71 25.06
N GLU A 59 -17.94 3.55 24.86
CA GLU A 59 -18.50 2.42 24.11
C GLU A 59 -18.07 2.45 22.63
N ALA A 60 -18.05 3.62 21.99
CA ALA A 60 -17.58 3.76 20.61
C ALA A 60 -16.11 3.34 20.47
N LYS A 61 -15.24 3.79 21.40
CA LYS A 61 -13.83 3.38 21.43
C LYS A 61 -13.66 1.88 21.66
N ALA A 62 -14.44 1.28 22.56
CA ALA A 62 -14.38 -0.15 22.82
C ALA A 62 -14.78 -0.97 21.57
N ARG A 63 -15.79 -0.52 20.82
CA ARG A 63 -16.19 -1.16 19.55
C ARG A 63 -15.12 -1.02 18.46
N GLU A 64 -14.50 0.14 18.34
CA GLU A 64 -13.40 0.37 17.40
C GLU A 64 -12.18 -0.52 17.73
N GLU A 65 -11.84 -0.65 19.01
CA GLU A 65 -10.75 -1.52 19.46
C GLU A 65 -11.07 -3.01 19.21
N GLU A 66 -12.31 -3.43 19.46
CA GLU A 66 -12.76 -4.81 19.16
C GLU A 66 -12.71 -5.11 17.66
N GLU A 67 -13.18 -4.19 16.82
CA GLU A 67 -13.13 -4.34 15.36
C GLU A 67 -11.68 -4.42 14.87
N LYS A 68 -10.80 -3.56 15.38
CA LYS A 68 -9.38 -3.59 15.07
C LYS A 68 -8.72 -4.89 15.50
N ALA A 69 -9.01 -5.38 16.72
CA ALA A 69 -8.47 -6.64 17.22
C ALA A 69 -8.96 -7.83 16.37
N LYS A 70 -10.22 -7.81 15.94
CA LYS A 70 -10.77 -8.84 15.05
C LYS A 70 -10.11 -8.80 13.67
N ALA A 71 -9.92 -7.62 13.09
CA ALA A 71 -9.24 -7.47 11.80
C ALA A 71 -7.77 -7.92 11.88
N GLU A 72 -7.07 -7.65 12.98
CA GLU A 72 -5.71 -8.13 13.22
C GLU A 72 -5.64 -9.66 13.34
N GLN A 73 -6.58 -10.28 14.06
CA GLN A 73 -6.67 -11.73 14.16
C GLN A 73 -6.97 -12.39 12.81
N GLU A 74 -7.86 -11.80 12.02
CA GLU A 74 -8.19 -12.30 10.68
C GLU A 74 -6.98 -12.22 9.74
N ALA A 75 -6.27 -11.08 9.73
CA ALA A 75 -5.05 -10.92 8.95
C ALA A 75 -3.94 -11.90 9.38
N ALA A 76 -3.79 -12.14 10.68
CA ALA A 76 -2.85 -13.13 11.20
C ALA A 76 -3.23 -14.57 10.79
N ALA A 77 -4.52 -14.90 10.81
CA ALA A 77 -5.01 -16.21 10.39
C ALA A 77 -4.83 -16.43 8.87
N GLU A 78 -5.07 -15.41 8.05
CA GLU A 78 -4.82 -15.46 6.61
C GLU A 78 -3.33 -15.62 6.31
N ALA A 79 -2.46 -14.87 6.99
CA ALA A 79 -1.01 -15.00 6.83
C ALA A 79 -0.52 -16.40 7.24
N ALA A 80 -1.04 -16.96 8.33
CA ALA A 80 -0.71 -18.32 8.76
C ALA A 80 -1.21 -19.38 7.76
N ALA A 81 -2.41 -19.21 7.20
CA ALA A 81 -2.94 -20.11 6.18
C ALA A 81 -2.12 -20.05 4.88
N ALA A 82 -1.71 -18.84 4.45
CA ALA A 82 -0.84 -18.66 3.29
C ALA A 82 0.54 -19.30 3.50
N ALA A 83 1.14 -19.15 4.69
CA ALA A 83 2.40 -19.79 5.03
C ALA A 83 2.29 -21.33 5.01
N ALA A 84 1.21 -21.89 5.57
CA ALA A 84 0.96 -23.33 5.55
C ALA A 84 0.75 -23.86 4.12
N ALA A 85 0.02 -23.13 3.28
CA ALA A 85 -0.17 -23.49 1.87
C ALA A 85 1.16 -23.45 1.09
N ALA A 86 2.00 -22.44 1.33
CA ALA A 86 3.33 -22.36 0.72
C ALA A 86 4.25 -23.51 1.16
N GLU A 87 4.20 -23.93 2.43
CA GLU A 87 4.95 -25.08 2.92
C GLU A 87 4.46 -26.39 2.28
N GLN A 88 3.15 -26.58 2.17
CA GLN A 88 2.57 -27.76 1.50
C GLN A 88 2.97 -27.80 0.01
N ALA A 89 2.95 -26.66 -0.68
CA ALA A 89 3.41 -26.58 -2.07
C ALA A 89 4.87 -26.98 -2.21
N ARG A 90 5.76 -26.53 -1.32
CA ARG A 90 7.18 -26.95 -1.32
C ARG A 90 7.35 -28.45 -1.09
N LYS A 91 6.58 -29.03 -0.17
CA LYS A 91 6.62 -30.49 0.08
C LYS A 91 6.15 -31.28 -1.14
N ALA A 92 5.06 -30.84 -1.77
CA ALA A 92 4.54 -31.48 -2.98
C ALA A 92 5.52 -31.37 -4.16
N GLU A 93 6.18 -30.22 -4.34
CA GLU A 93 7.23 -30.04 -5.36
C GLU A 93 8.45 -30.95 -5.09
N GLU A 94 8.89 -31.05 -3.84
CA GLU A 94 10.00 -31.94 -3.48
C GLU A 94 9.64 -33.41 -3.71
N GLU A 95 8.42 -33.82 -3.36
CA GLU A 95 7.93 -35.18 -3.60
C GLU A 95 7.84 -35.48 -5.11
N ALA A 96 7.31 -34.56 -5.91
CA ALA A 96 7.27 -34.71 -7.36
C ALA A 96 8.68 -34.86 -7.96
N ARG A 97 9.66 -34.06 -7.49
CA ARG A 97 11.05 -34.18 -7.93
C ARG A 97 11.66 -35.53 -7.56
N ARG A 98 11.33 -36.08 -6.38
CA ARG A 98 11.78 -37.43 -5.98
C ARG A 98 11.18 -38.52 -6.86
N GLN A 99 9.90 -38.41 -7.20
CA GLN A 99 9.23 -39.35 -8.10
C GLN A 99 9.83 -39.29 -9.52
N GLU A 100 10.08 -38.09 -10.06
CA GLU A 100 10.72 -37.91 -11.36
C GLU A 100 12.15 -38.50 -11.39
N GLU A 101 12.92 -38.31 -10.31
CA GLU A 101 14.26 -38.89 -10.21
C GLU A 101 14.23 -40.43 -10.14
N GLU A 102 13.27 -41.00 -9.43
CA GLU A 102 13.06 -42.45 -9.35
C GLU A 102 12.65 -43.03 -10.72
N GLU A 103 11.74 -42.37 -11.43
CA GLU A 103 11.34 -42.76 -12.79
C GLU A 103 12.52 -42.68 -13.77
N ARG A 104 13.33 -41.63 -13.68
CA ARG A 104 14.54 -41.49 -14.50
C ARG A 104 15.53 -42.62 -14.23
N LYS A 105 15.75 -42.99 -12.96
CA LYS A 105 16.62 -44.11 -12.59
C LYS A 105 16.09 -45.45 -13.11
N ALA A 106 14.77 -45.68 -12.99
CA ALA A 106 14.14 -46.89 -13.52
C ALA A 106 14.24 -46.97 -15.06
N ALA A 107 14.07 -45.85 -15.77
CA ALA A 107 14.22 -45.78 -17.22
C ALA A 107 15.67 -46.04 -17.66
N GLU A 108 16.66 -45.49 -16.96
CA GLU A 108 18.08 -45.75 -17.20
C GLU A 108 18.44 -47.23 -16.97
N GLU A 109 17.92 -47.85 -15.91
CA GLU A 109 18.11 -49.28 -15.63
C GLU A 109 17.48 -50.15 -16.73
N GLN A 110 16.28 -49.82 -17.20
CA GLN A 110 15.64 -50.52 -18.32
C GLN A 110 16.42 -50.37 -19.63
N GLN A 111 16.97 -49.20 -19.93
CA GLN A 111 17.81 -48.99 -21.11
C GLN A 111 19.08 -49.85 -21.04
N LYS A 112 19.76 -49.84 -19.89
CA LYS A 112 20.96 -50.64 -19.66
C LYS A 112 20.69 -52.15 -19.78
N ALA A 113 19.54 -52.62 -19.28
CA ALA A 113 19.13 -54.01 -19.44
C ALA A 113 18.84 -54.36 -20.92
N GLN A 114 18.24 -53.45 -21.69
CA GLN A 114 18.02 -53.65 -23.13
C GLN A 114 19.33 -53.65 -23.92
N GLU A 115 20.30 -52.80 -23.58
CA GLU A 115 21.62 -52.79 -24.24
C GLU A 115 22.36 -54.11 -24.00
N GLN A 116 22.39 -54.60 -22.76
CA GLN A 116 23.02 -55.89 -22.43
C GLN A 116 22.35 -57.07 -23.13
N ALA A 117 21.03 -57.02 -23.35
CA ALA A 117 20.31 -58.06 -24.08
C ALA A 117 20.59 -58.03 -25.60
N LYS A 118 20.88 -56.85 -26.17
CA LYS A 118 21.20 -56.68 -27.61
C LYS A 118 22.67 -56.93 -27.94
N GLU A 119 23.58 -56.76 -26.97
CA GLU A 119 25.02 -56.98 -27.14
C GLU A 119 25.41 -58.35 -27.75
N PRO A 120 24.81 -59.50 -27.37
CA PRO A 120 25.11 -60.77 -28.02
C PRO A 120 24.58 -60.89 -29.46
N GLU A 121 23.43 -60.30 -29.79
CA GLU A 121 22.92 -60.28 -31.18
C GLU A 121 23.82 -59.45 -32.10
N VAL A 122 24.37 -58.33 -31.61
CA VAL A 122 25.28 -57.50 -32.40
C VAL A 122 26.64 -58.20 -32.57
N ALA A 123 27.11 -58.95 -31.57
CA ALA A 123 28.34 -59.74 -31.68
C ALA A 123 28.22 -60.93 -32.65
N GLU A 124 27.04 -61.57 -32.72
CA GLU A 124 26.78 -62.66 -33.68
C GLU A 124 26.66 -62.14 -35.12
N ASN A 125 25.95 -61.03 -35.33
CA ASN A 125 25.85 -60.40 -36.65
C ASN A 125 27.19 -59.80 -37.14
N ALA A 126 28.03 -59.26 -36.25
CA ALA A 126 29.37 -58.76 -36.60
C ALA A 126 30.34 -59.90 -37.00
N ALA A 127 30.14 -61.13 -36.49
CA ALA A 127 30.89 -62.30 -36.92
C ALA A 127 30.44 -62.83 -38.29
N ASP A 128 29.15 -62.67 -38.63
CA ASP A 128 28.58 -63.02 -39.94
C ASP A 128 28.97 -62.00 -41.04
N GLU A 129 29.03 -60.69 -40.73
CA GLU A 129 29.52 -59.67 -41.68
C GLU A 129 31.01 -59.84 -42.03
N GLN A 130 31.86 -60.36 -41.13
CA GLN A 130 33.26 -60.67 -41.45
C GLN A 130 33.46 -61.91 -42.34
N ALA A 131 32.43 -62.72 -42.58
CA ALA A 131 32.51 -63.89 -43.46
C ALA A 131 32.13 -63.58 -44.93
N THR A 132 31.64 -62.37 -45.24
CA THR A 132 31.05 -62.03 -46.55
C THR A 132 31.73 -60.88 -47.31
N GLU A 133 32.85 -60.34 -46.84
CA GLU A 133 33.61 -59.33 -47.59
C GLU A 133 34.73 -59.95 -48.45
N GLN A 134 34.44 -60.17 -49.74
CA GLN A 134 35.46 -60.27 -50.79
C GLN A 134 35.95 -58.86 -51.20
N PRO A 135 37.24 -58.67 -51.51
CA PRO A 135 37.79 -57.37 -51.84
C PRO A 135 37.46 -56.96 -53.28
N GLN A 136 36.84 -55.81 -53.48
CA GLN A 136 36.91 -55.03 -54.72
C GLN A 136 37.33 -53.59 -54.41
N GLU A 137 38.56 -53.26 -54.80
CA GLU A 137 39.04 -51.90 -55.03
C GLU A 137 38.90 -51.55 -56.52
N PRO A 138 39.07 -50.28 -56.95
CA PRO A 138 38.82 -49.01 -56.24
C PRO A 138 38.12 -47.98 -57.17
N GLN A 139 37.51 -46.91 -56.63
CA GLN A 139 37.57 -45.59 -57.28
C GLN A 139 37.57 -44.43 -56.28
N ILE A 140 38.49 -43.53 -56.59
CA ILE A 140 38.92 -42.31 -55.94
C ILE A 140 37.85 -41.23 -56.10
N VAL A 141 37.41 -40.56 -55.03
CA VAL A 141 37.15 -39.10 -55.06
C VAL A 141 37.46 -38.49 -53.68
N GLU A 142 38.32 -37.48 -53.74
CA GLU A 142 38.80 -36.60 -52.69
C GLU A 142 37.67 -35.96 -51.85
N LYS A 143 37.84 -35.88 -50.53
CA LYS A 143 37.83 -34.58 -49.83
C LYS A 143 38.43 -34.63 -48.43
N GLU A 144 39.14 -33.56 -48.13
CA GLU A 144 40.08 -33.31 -47.04
C GLU A 144 39.53 -33.37 -45.60
N LYS A 145 40.36 -33.98 -44.73
CA LYS A 145 40.84 -33.54 -43.39
C LYS A 145 39.95 -32.65 -42.50
N GLN A 146 39.48 -33.25 -41.38
CA GLN A 146 39.80 -32.98 -39.94
C GLN A 146 40.19 -31.56 -39.45
N PRO A 147 40.14 -31.25 -38.12
CA PRO A 147 39.55 -31.95 -36.96
C PRO A 147 38.77 -31.06 -35.96
N VAL A 148 38.19 -31.73 -34.96
CA VAL A 148 37.65 -31.20 -33.69
C VAL A 148 38.77 -30.68 -32.79
N VAL A 149 38.62 -29.49 -32.17
CA VAL A 149 39.10 -29.17 -30.81
C VAL A 149 38.18 -28.10 -30.20
N GLU A 150 37.75 -28.33 -28.96
CA GLU A 150 37.05 -27.38 -28.08
C GLU A 150 37.93 -26.16 -27.73
N ASP A 151 37.37 -24.95 -27.68
CA ASP A 151 37.80 -23.92 -26.73
C ASP A 151 36.73 -22.82 -26.53
N ILE A 152 36.23 -22.78 -25.29
CA ILE A 152 35.90 -21.66 -24.41
C ILE A 152 35.78 -20.23 -25.01
N ALA A 153 34.73 -19.53 -24.53
CA ALA A 153 34.47 -18.08 -24.56
C ALA A 153 33.91 -17.47 -25.86
N SER A 154 32.66 -17.03 -25.78
CA SER A 154 32.18 -15.87 -26.53
C SER A 154 31.28 -15.04 -25.62
N GLU A 155 31.94 -14.10 -24.95
CA GLU A 155 31.34 -12.89 -24.43
C GLU A 155 30.67 -12.10 -25.57
N ALA A 156 29.58 -11.42 -25.20
CA ALA A 156 29.15 -10.10 -25.66
C ALA A 156 29.58 -9.64 -27.08
N THR A 157 28.58 -9.42 -27.95
CA THR A 157 28.30 -8.16 -28.66
C THR A 157 27.47 -8.44 -29.92
N MET A 158 26.18 -8.15 -29.88
CA MET A 158 25.39 -7.87 -31.09
C MET A 158 24.57 -6.61 -30.82
N GLU A 159 25.28 -5.49 -30.85
CA GLU A 159 24.72 -4.15 -30.91
C GLU A 159 24.67 -3.70 -32.37
N THR A 160 23.50 -3.16 -32.75
CA THR A 160 23.23 -2.25 -33.87
C THR A 160 23.42 -2.75 -35.30
N SER A 161 22.29 -3.01 -35.98
CA SER A 161 21.84 -2.15 -37.10
C SER A 161 20.59 -2.72 -37.79
N ARG A 162 19.42 -2.11 -37.53
CA ARG A 162 18.27 -2.16 -38.46
C ARG A 162 17.46 -0.86 -38.42
N PRO A 163 16.91 -0.41 -39.57
CA PRO A 163 16.50 0.96 -39.79
C PRO A 163 15.10 1.26 -39.24
N MET A 164 14.91 2.52 -38.85
CA MET A 164 13.66 3.09 -38.35
C MET A 164 12.44 2.70 -39.18
N ARG A 165 11.42 2.14 -38.53
CA ARG A 165 10.04 2.20 -38.99
C ARG A 165 9.20 2.96 -37.98
N LYS A 166 8.57 4.04 -38.48
CA LYS A 166 7.57 4.86 -37.80
C LYS A 166 6.41 3.94 -37.37
N VAL A 167 6.15 3.88 -36.06
CA VAL A 167 4.94 3.25 -35.53
C VAL A 167 3.88 4.35 -35.44
N SER A 168 2.95 4.31 -36.38
CA SER A 168 1.67 5.00 -36.30
C SER A 168 0.78 4.30 -35.27
N GLU A 169 -0.06 5.10 -34.62
CA GLU A 169 -1.09 4.80 -33.60
C GLU A 169 -1.70 3.39 -33.61
N PRO A 170 -1.99 2.81 -32.42
CA PRO A 170 -2.94 1.72 -32.32
C PRO A 170 -4.37 2.24 -32.51
N ASP A 171 -4.95 1.79 -33.61
CA ASP A 171 -6.35 1.79 -33.97
C ASP A 171 -7.25 1.38 -32.78
N HIS A 172 -8.05 2.32 -32.27
CA HIS A 172 -9.23 2.04 -31.45
C HIS A 172 -10.46 2.07 -32.37
N GLY A 173 -10.64 0.98 -33.11
CA GLY A 173 -11.74 0.77 -34.04
C GLY A 173 -13.03 0.31 -33.35
N ALA A 174 -14.07 1.11 -33.57
CA ALA A 174 -15.51 0.77 -33.60
C ALA A 174 -16.28 0.63 -32.27
N ALA A 175 -16.84 1.75 -31.81
CA ALA A 175 -18.30 1.91 -31.66
C ALA A 175 -18.64 3.37 -31.29
N GLN A 176 -18.83 4.21 -32.31
CA GLN A 176 -19.55 5.47 -32.14
C GLN A 176 -21.04 5.18 -31.95
N ALA A 177 -21.61 5.66 -30.84
CA ALA A 177 -22.89 6.37 -30.87
C ALA A 177 -23.16 7.06 -29.51
N GLY A 178 -22.86 8.37 -29.45
CA GLY A 178 -23.74 9.29 -28.72
C GLY A 178 -23.47 9.57 -27.24
N ARG A 179 -22.21 9.66 -26.77
CA ARG A 179 -21.96 10.29 -25.46
C ARG A 179 -21.11 11.55 -25.63
N LYS A 180 -21.75 12.66 -25.33
CA LYS A 180 -21.20 14.01 -25.17
C LYS A 180 -19.78 13.92 -24.61
N ALA A 181 -18.81 14.47 -25.33
CA ALA A 181 -17.45 14.64 -24.83
C ALA A 181 -17.56 15.33 -23.46
N ARG A 182 -17.28 14.58 -22.38
CA ARG A 182 -17.05 15.19 -21.08
C ARG A 182 -15.70 15.88 -21.24
N THR A 183 -15.74 17.17 -21.58
CA THR A 183 -14.63 18.06 -21.29
C THR A 183 -14.28 17.82 -19.84
N ILE A 184 -13.14 17.17 -19.61
CA ILE A 184 -12.54 17.08 -18.28
C ILE A 184 -12.25 18.53 -17.93
N THR A 185 -13.11 19.13 -17.10
CA THR A 185 -12.84 20.43 -16.50
C THR A 185 -11.49 20.26 -15.79
N PRO A 186 -10.42 20.97 -16.18
CA PRO A 186 -9.18 20.89 -15.44
C PRO A 186 -9.51 21.24 -14.00
N CYS A 187 -9.21 20.33 -13.07
CA CYS A 187 -9.33 20.61 -11.65
C CYS A 187 -8.66 21.95 -11.37
N ASP A 188 -9.35 22.81 -10.65
CA ASP A 188 -8.92 24.15 -10.33
C ASP A 188 -7.54 24.07 -9.63
N MET A 189 -6.46 24.40 -10.34
CA MET A 189 -5.08 24.37 -9.83
C MET A 189 -4.84 25.37 -8.70
N THR A 190 -5.86 26.15 -8.33
CA THR A 190 -5.84 27.08 -7.20
C THR A 190 -6.20 26.41 -5.87
N ALA A 191 -6.85 25.24 -5.90
CA ALA A 191 -7.07 24.43 -4.71
C ALA A 191 -5.83 23.57 -4.47
N VAL A 192 -4.87 24.13 -3.74
CA VAL A 192 -3.80 23.35 -3.13
C VAL A 192 -4.45 22.46 -2.08
N ASP A 193 -4.33 21.13 -2.23
CA ASP A 193 -4.74 20.19 -1.20
C ASP A 193 -4.05 20.59 0.11
N GLU A 194 -4.81 21.04 1.10
CA GLU A 194 -4.28 21.45 2.40
C GLU A 194 -3.59 20.27 3.13
N THR A 195 -3.82 19.04 2.66
CA THR A 195 -3.18 17.81 3.13
C THR A 195 -1.97 17.38 2.29
N SER A 196 -1.63 18.11 1.21
CA SER A 196 -0.45 17.80 0.41
C SER A 196 0.81 18.21 1.18
N MET A 197 1.48 17.22 1.77
CA MET A 197 2.73 17.43 2.48
C MET A 197 3.81 17.75 1.44
N TYR A 198 4.34 18.97 1.48
CA TYR A 198 5.50 19.33 0.65
C TYR A 198 6.72 18.60 1.21
N VAL A 199 7.38 17.78 0.40
CA VAL A 199 8.56 17.02 0.81
C VAL A 199 9.83 17.68 0.26
N SER A 200 10.88 17.79 1.09
CA SER A 200 12.17 18.35 0.71
C SER A 200 12.80 17.49 -0.36
N LYS A 201 13.10 18.08 -1.52
CA LYS A 201 13.83 17.39 -2.60
C LYS A 201 15.24 16.95 -2.18
N ARG A 202 15.80 17.60 -1.15
CA ARG A 202 17.13 17.27 -0.63
C ARG A 202 17.08 16.06 0.28
N CYS A 203 16.28 16.10 1.34
CA CYS A 203 16.29 15.06 2.37
C CYS A 203 15.06 14.13 2.42
N GLY A 204 14.05 14.34 1.58
CA GLY A 204 12.83 13.54 1.63
C GLY A 204 11.99 13.76 2.90
N CYS A 205 12.33 14.76 3.72
CA CYS A 205 11.59 15.11 4.93
C CYS A 205 10.45 16.08 4.61
N ASP A 206 9.37 16.01 5.37
CA ASP A 206 8.25 16.93 5.26
C ASP A 206 8.70 18.37 5.57
N ILE A 207 8.53 19.27 4.59
CA ILE A 207 8.75 20.72 4.68
C ILE A 207 7.53 21.36 5.37
N GLY A 208 7.19 20.88 6.56
CA GLY A 208 6.29 21.62 7.43
C GLY A 208 6.88 22.99 7.81
N ALA A 209 6.09 23.82 8.49
CA ALA A 209 6.53 25.15 8.97
C ALA A 209 7.79 25.10 9.88
N GLU A 210 8.13 23.93 10.41
CA GLU A 210 9.27 23.72 11.32
C GLU A 210 10.48 23.05 10.64
N HIS A 211 10.43 22.75 9.34
CA HIS A 211 11.56 22.13 8.65
C HIS A 211 12.67 23.15 8.38
N ASN A 212 13.83 22.95 9.00
CA ASN A 212 15.01 23.76 8.76
C ASN A 212 16.14 22.90 8.19
N GLU A 213 16.58 23.24 6.98
CA GLU A 213 17.63 22.49 6.25
C GLU A 213 18.94 22.39 7.05
N ASN A 214 19.22 23.37 7.92
CA ASN A 214 20.43 23.40 8.74
C ASN A 214 20.32 22.58 10.04
N SER A 215 19.11 22.18 10.47
CA SER A 215 18.92 21.33 11.64
C SER A 215 18.52 19.89 11.28
N CYS A 216 18.04 19.66 10.07
CA CYS A 216 17.67 18.33 9.61
C CYS A 216 18.93 17.45 9.44
N PRO A 217 19.03 16.30 10.14
CA PRO A 217 20.21 15.44 10.09
C PRO A 217 20.46 14.88 8.69
N ILE A 218 19.40 14.61 7.93
CA ILE A 218 19.51 14.12 6.55
C ILE A 218 20.03 15.23 5.63
N CYS A 219 19.47 16.44 5.71
CA CYS A 219 19.90 17.56 4.88
C CYS A 219 21.34 18.03 5.19
N ARG A 220 21.85 17.82 6.42
CA ARG A 220 23.26 18.10 6.78
C ARG A 220 24.25 17.03 6.31
N CYS A 221 23.79 15.79 6.10
CA CYS A 221 24.63 14.69 5.65
C CYS A 221 24.80 14.65 4.12
N ILE A 222 24.05 15.47 3.38
CA ILE A 222 24.21 15.61 1.93
C ILE A 222 25.37 16.57 1.69
N ASP A 223 26.55 16.00 1.48
CA ASP A 223 27.75 16.76 1.14
C ASP A 223 27.64 17.28 -0.30
N LEU A 224 27.39 18.58 -0.44
CA LEU A 224 27.31 19.25 -1.74
C LEU A 224 28.70 19.45 -2.38
N SER A 225 29.79 19.06 -1.70
CA SER A 225 31.13 19.13 -2.28
C SER A 225 31.41 18.05 -3.33
N ASP A 226 30.58 17.01 -3.41
CA ASP A 226 30.66 15.95 -4.42
C ASP A 226 29.71 16.19 -5.61
N ALA A 227 28.95 17.30 -5.60
CA ALA A 227 28.15 17.69 -6.75
C ALA A 227 29.07 18.32 -7.81
N PRO A 228 29.14 17.78 -9.04
CA PRO A 228 29.90 18.41 -10.11
C PRO A 228 29.30 19.80 -10.35
N LEU A 229 30.08 20.85 -10.09
CA LEU A 229 29.76 22.21 -10.49
C LEU A 229 29.67 22.21 -12.02
N LEU A 230 28.46 22.09 -12.55
CA LEU A 230 28.17 22.39 -13.94
C LEU A 230 28.39 23.89 -14.12
N ASN A 231 29.53 24.25 -14.71
CA ASN A 231 29.77 25.58 -15.27
C ASN A 231 28.83 25.86 -16.44
#